data_AF-E0UME0-F1
#
_entry.id   AF-E0UME0-F1
#
_cell.length_a   1.000
_cell.length_b   1.000
_cell.length_c   1.000
_cell.angle_alpha   90.00
_cell.angle_beta   90.00
_cell.angle_gamma   90.00
#
_symmetry.space_group_name_H-M   'P 1'
#
loop_
_entity.id
_entity.type
_entity.pdbx_description
1 polymer ?
#
loop_
_entity_poly.entity_id
_entity_poly.type
_entity_poly.pdbx_seq_one_letter_code
_entity_poly.pdbx_strand_id
1 'polypeptide(L)'
;MLTLSSSQIPFIQLSEGWYLNIITQRIATITAPHGEIKTTYFGFEDKEKAEQFKQSIMNKKLCFSAKVRHSERLTLFNWEVKVWGCSQNLLDNLVKRCLA
;
A
#
# COMPACT_ATOMS: atom_id res chain seq x y z
N MET A 1 -11.64 7.24 18.99
CA MET A 1 -11.54 5.90 18.38
C MET A 1 -12.36 5.97 17.10
N LEU A 2 -11.72 6.10 15.92
CA LEU A 2 -12.45 6.15 14.66
C LEU A 2 -12.78 4.72 14.24
N THR A 3 -14.03 4.33 14.44
CA THR A 3 -14.62 3.13 13.84
C THR A 3 -14.67 3.35 12.33
N LEU A 4 -13.75 2.70 11.61
CA LEU A 4 -13.88 2.52 10.17
C LEU A 4 -15.17 1.73 9.95
N SER A 5 -16.20 2.39 9.41
CA SER A 5 -17.42 1.71 8.99
C SER A 5 -17.03 0.57 8.05
N SER A 6 -17.62 -0.60 8.23
CA SER A 6 -17.39 -1.86 7.53
C SER A 6 -17.80 -1.80 6.05
N SER A 7 -17.26 -0.84 5.31
CA SER A 7 -17.20 -0.89 3.85
C SER A 7 -16.18 -1.97 3.53
N GLN A 8 -16.66 -3.13 3.08
CA GLN A 8 -15.81 -4.27 2.71
C GLN A 8 -14.71 -3.78 1.77
N ILE A 9 -13.47 -3.75 2.24
CA ILE A 9 -12.32 -3.44 1.40
C ILE A 9 -12.34 -4.49 0.29
N PRO A 10 -12.49 -4.09 -0.99
CA PRO A 10 -12.48 -5.05 -2.07
C PRO A 10 -11.14 -5.79 -2.04
N PHE A 11 -11.21 -7.11 -1.94
CA PHE A 11 -10.04 -7.97 -1.89
C PHE A 11 -10.08 -9.00 -3.01
N ILE A 12 -8.90 -9.37 -3.50
CA ILE A 12 -8.70 -10.38 -4.52
C ILE A 12 -7.87 -11.49 -3.88
N GLN A 13 -8.40 -12.71 -3.85
CA GLN A 13 -7.64 -13.86 -3.41
C GLN A 13 -6.55 -14.19 -4.44
N LEU A 14 -5.31 -14.29 -3.98
CA LEU A 14 -4.14 -14.60 -4.81
C LEU A 14 -3.85 -16.10 -4.83
N SER A 15 -3.92 -16.72 -3.66
CA SER A 15 -3.75 -18.17 -3.42
C SER A 15 -4.35 -18.53 -2.06
N GLU A 16 -4.17 -19.76 -1.60
CA GLU A 16 -4.71 -20.24 -0.31
C GLU A 16 -4.36 -19.30 0.86
N GLY A 17 -5.35 -18.55 1.33
CA GLY A 17 -5.23 -17.57 2.42
C GLY A 17 -4.46 -16.28 2.09
N TRP A 18 -3.88 -16.13 0.90
CA TRP A 18 -3.22 -14.88 0.50
C TRP A 18 -4.20 -13.94 -0.20
N TYR A 19 -4.24 -12.69 0.26
CA TYR A 19 -5.18 -11.70 -0.27
C TYR A 19 -4.46 -10.42 -0.69
N LEU A 20 -4.89 -9.85 -1.81
CA LEU A 20 -4.62 -8.48 -2.21
C LEU A 20 -5.81 -7.62 -1.78
N ASN A 21 -5.62 -6.72 -0.83
CA ASN A 21 -6.67 -5.81 -0.32
C ASN A 21 -6.48 -4.43 -0.95
N ILE A 22 -7.48 -3.93 -1.68
CA ILE A 22 -7.45 -2.61 -2.30
C ILE A 22 -8.11 -1.61 -1.35
N ILE A 23 -7.29 -0.98 -0.51
CA ILE A 23 -7.75 -0.06 0.55
C ILE A 23 -8.30 1.23 -0.05
N THR A 24 -7.58 1.77 -1.03
CA THR A 24 -8.01 2.93 -1.84
C THR A 24 -7.55 2.72 -3.28
N GLN A 25 -7.94 3.60 -4.20
CA GLN A 25 -7.42 3.57 -5.57
C GLN A 25 -5.88 3.64 -5.61
N ARG A 26 -5.25 4.31 -4.63
CA ARG A 26 -3.79 4.53 -4.56
C ARG A 26 -3.07 3.57 -3.60
N ILE A 27 -3.79 2.79 -2.80
CA ILE A 27 -3.19 1.99 -1.73
C ILE A 27 -3.75 0.58 -1.75
N ALA A 28 -2.86 -0.42 -1.87
CA ALA A 28 -3.21 -1.83 -1.71
C ALA A 28 -2.21 -2.56 -0.82
N THR A 29 -2.64 -3.66 -0.20
CA THR A 29 -1.77 -4.51 0.63
C THR A 29 -1.89 -5.97 0.22
N ILE A 30 -0.80 -6.73 0.37
CA ILE A 30 -0.86 -8.19 0.39
C ILE A 30 -0.80 -8.65 1.84
N THR A 31 -1.79 -9.44 2.24
CA THR A 31 -1.86 -10.08 3.55
C THR A 31 -1.63 -11.58 3.41
N ALA A 32 -0.86 -12.14 4.36
CA ALA A 32 -0.66 -13.57 4.51
C ALA A 32 -1.93 -14.25 5.08
N PRO A 33 -2.02 -15.60 5.03
CA PRO A 33 -3.15 -16.38 5.57
C PRO A 33 -3.55 -16.05 7.01
N HIS A 34 -2.58 -15.65 7.82
CA HIS A 34 -2.79 -15.28 9.22
C HIS A 34 -3.06 -13.78 9.43
N GLY A 35 -3.34 -13.02 8.35
CA GLY A 35 -3.76 -11.63 8.40
C GLY A 35 -2.63 -10.58 8.46
N GLU A 36 -1.36 -10.97 8.56
CA GLU A 36 -0.25 -10.01 8.58
C GLU A 36 0.00 -9.40 7.19
N ILE A 37 0.17 -8.08 7.13
CA ILE A 37 0.56 -7.36 5.92
C ILE A 37 2.02 -7.68 5.60
N LYS A 38 2.26 -8.32 4.45
CA LYS A 38 3.60 -8.62 3.94
C LYS A 38 4.11 -7.59 2.96
N THR A 39 3.22 -6.92 2.24
CA THR A 39 3.60 -5.91 1.26
C THR A 39 2.54 -4.83 1.15
N THR A 40 2.97 -3.60 0.94
CA THR A 40 2.11 -2.45 0.68
C THR A 40 2.49 -1.82 -0.66
N TYR A 41 1.51 -1.39 -1.42
CA TYR A 41 1.66 -0.74 -2.72
C TYR A 41 1.08 0.66 -2.65
N PHE A 42 1.83 1.62 -3.19
CA PHE A 42 1.40 3.02 -3.32
C PHE A 42 1.46 3.43 -4.80
N GLY A 43 0.34 3.92 -5.35
CA GLY A 43 0.18 4.25 -6.77
C GLY A 43 0.50 5.71 -7.10
N PHE A 44 1.24 5.92 -8.19
CA PHE A 44 1.69 7.23 -8.67
C PHE A 44 1.56 7.33 -10.20
N GLU A 45 1.16 8.52 -10.67
CA GLU A 45 1.14 8.84 -12.12
C GLU A 45 2.56 9.02 -12.67
N ASP A 46 3.44 9.61 -11.86
CA ASP A 46 4.80 10.02 -12.23
C ASP A 46 5.86 9.19 -11.52
N LYS A 47 6.87 8.70 -12.26
CA LYS A 47 8.03 7.99 -11.69
C LYS A 47 8.77 8.82 -10.66
N GLU A 48 8.95 10.11 -10.95
CA GLU A 48 9.71 11.02 -10.10
C GLU A 48 9.06 11.15 -8.72
N LYS A 49 7.72 11.34 -8.66
CA LYS A 49 6.97 11.38 -7.40
C LYS A 49 7.07 10.06 -6.64
N ALA A 50 7.03 8.92 -7.35
CA ALA A 50 7.22 7.61 -6.74
C ALA A 50 8.61 7.46 -6.11
N GLU A 51 9.66 7.93 -6.79
CA GLU A 51 11.03 7.91 -6.27
C GLU A 51 11.21 8.85 -5.08
N GLN A 52 10.67 10.07 -5.14
CA GLN A 52 10.67 11.01 -4.01
C GLN A 52 9.97 10.42 -2.79
N PHE A 53 8.82 9.78 -2.98
CA PHE A 53 8.11 9.08 -1.92
C PHE A 53 8.94 7.94 -1.34
N LYS A 54 9.51 7.07 -2.18
CA LYS A 54 10.41 5.99 -1.77
C LYS A 54 11.54 6.51 -0.88
N GLN A 55 12.24 7.56 -1.33
CA GLN A 55 13.33 8.15 -0.56
C GLN A 55 12.85 8.69 0.79
N SER A 56 11.71 9.39 0.82
CA SER A 56 11.17 9.91 2.09
C SER A 56 10.83 8.81 3.10
N ILE A 57 10.25 7.68 2.68
CA ILE A 57 9.86 6.61 3.61
C ILE A 57 11.07 5.80 4.09
N MET A 58 12.06 5.59 3.22
CA MET A 58 13.32 4.91 3.55
C MET A 58 14.15 5.76 4.53
N ASN A 59 14.32 7.06 4.26
CA ASN A 59 15.09 7.96 5.12
C ASN A 59 14.49 8.10 6.53
N LYS A 60 13.16 8.06 6.63
CA LYS A 60 12.44 8.11 7.91
C LYS A 60 12.33 6.73 8.58
N LYS A 61 12.94 5.68 8.01
CA LYS A 61 12.87 4.29 8.52
C LYS A 61 11.42 3.80 8.73
N LEU A 62 10.52 4.21 7.84
CA LEU A 62 9.10 3.82 7.88
C LEU A 62 8.84 2.48 7.18
N CYS A 63 9.87 1.85 6.62
CA CYS A 63 9.82 0.54 6.02
C CYS A 63 11.20 -0.14 6.04
N PHE A 64 11.21 -1.46 5.85
CA PHE A 64 12.46 -2.24 5.70
C PHE A 64 13.06 -2.07 4.31
N SER A 65 12.22 -2.09 3.28
CA SER A 65 12.65 -2.00 1.89
C SER A 65 11.53 -1.44 1.01
N ALA A 66 11.91 -0.75 -0.06
CA ALA A 66 10.98 -0.21 -1.03
C ALA A 66 11.57 -0.19 -2.44
N LYS A 67 10.75 -0.43 -3.46
CA LYS A 67 11.13 -0.44 -4.87
C LYS A 67 10.09 0.29 -5.73
N VAL A 68 10.54 1.22 -6.57
CA VAL A 68 9.71 1.80 -7.63
C VAL A 68 9.69 0.86 -8.83
N ARG A 69 8.51 0.64 -9.40
CA ARG A 69 8.31 -0.16 -10.62
C ARG A 69 7.08 0.32 -11.38
N HIS A 70 6.92 -0.15 -12.62
CA HIS A 70 5.66 -0.01 -13.33
C HIS A 70 4.53 -0.70 -12.54
N SER A 71 3.33 -0.11 -12.57
CA SER A 71 2.25 -0.68 -11.80
C SER A 71 1.80 -2.02 -12.36
N GLU A 72 1.64 -2.98 -11.45
CA GLU A 72 1.10 -4.31 -11.72
C GLU A 72 -0.21 -4.54 -10.97
N ARG A 73 -0.39 -3.88 -9.81
CA ARG A 73 -1.51 -4.12 -8.90
C ARG A 73 -2.46 -2.93 -8.81
N LEU A 74 -1.97 -1.73 -9.07
CA LEU A 74 -2.71 -0.47 -9.01
C LEU A 74 -2.87 0.08 -10.43
N THR A 75 -3.63 -0.62 -11.28
CA THR A 75 -3.71 -0.37 -12.73
C THR A 75 -4.20 1.01 -13.16
N LEU A 76 -4.77 1.80 -12.24
CA LEU A 76 -5.10 3.20 -12.45
C LEU A 76 -3.86 4.12 -12.49
N PHE A 77 -2.69 3.61 -12.13
CA PHE A 77 -1.44 4.34 -12.03
C PHE A 77 -0.36 3.72 -12.91
N ASN A 78 0.53 4.54 -13.46
CA ASN A 78 1.64 4.08 -14.30
C ASN A 78 2.78 3.47 -13.46
N TRP A 79 2.93 3.97 -12.23
CA TRP A 79 4.00 3.62 -11.31
C TRP A 79 3.45 3.18 -9.97
N GLU A 80 4.13 2.24 -9.33
CA GLU A 80 3.87 1.88 -7.95
C GLU A 80 5.18 1.79 -7.15
N VAL A 81 5.07 2.11 -5.87
CA VAL A 81 6.11 1.82 -4.89
C VAL A 81 5.69 0.59 -4.12
N LYS A 82 6.41 -0.51 -4.34
CA LYS A 82 6.27 -1.76 -3.57
C LYS A 82 7.09 -1.65 -2.30
N VAL A 83 6.45 -1.78 -1.15
CA VAL A 83 7.05 -1.55 0.18
C VAL A 83 6.92 -2.81 1.03
N TRP A 84 8.01 -3.20 1.68
CA TRP A 84 8.07 -4.30 2.64
C TRP A 84 8.31 -3.76 4.04
N GLY A 85 7.62 -4.36 5.03
CA GLY A 85 7.70 -3.93 6.43
C GLY A 85 7.19 -2.49 6.64
N CYS A 86 6.15 -2.09 5.91
CA CYS A 86 5.57 -0.75 6.04
C CYS A 86 5.07 -0.52 7.47
N SER A 87 5.46 0.59 8.07
CA SER A 87 4.95 1.00 9.38
C SER A 87 3.43 1.14 9.35
N GLN A 88 2.73 0.52 10.30
CA GLN A 88 1.27 0.65 10.44
C GLN A 88 0.86 2.12 10.57
N ASN A 89 1.62 2.93 11.30
CA ASN A 89 1.37 4.36 11.44
C ASN A 89 1.42 5.12 10.12
N LEU A 90 2.32 4.74 9.20
CA LEU A 90 2.37 5.35 7.87
C LEU A 90 1.10 5.01 7.08
N LEU A 91 0.72 3.73 7.09
CA LEU A 91 -0.45 3.24 6.38
C LEU A 91 -1.73 3.93 6.89
N ASP A 92 -1.96 3.94 8.20
CA ASP A 92 -3.14 4.55 8.82
C ASP A 92 -3.25 6.04 8.50
N ASN A 93 -2.12 6.76 8.54
CA ASN A 93 -2.09 8.20 8.24
C ASN A 93 -2.40 8.50 6.77
N LEU A 94 -1.89 7.67 5.85
CA LEU A 94 -2.15 7.85 4.42
C LEU A 94 -3.59 7.47 4.06
N VAL A 95 -4.12 6.38 4.63
CA VAL A 95 -5.51 5.97 4.43
C VAL A 95 -6.46 7.07 4.92
N LYS A 96 -6.23 7.63 6.11
CA LYS A 96 -7.02 8.77 6.63
C LYS A 96 -7.01 9.97 5.70
N ARG A 97 -5.87 10.30 5.07
CA ARG A 97 -5.75 11.41 4.12
C ARG A 97 -6.42 11.14 2.78
N CYS A 98 -6.57 9.88 2.38
CA CYS A 98 -7.25 9.50 1.15
C CYS A 98 -8.78 9.41 1.30
N LEU A 99 -9.28 9.29 2.53
CA LEU A 99 -10.71 9.19 2.86
C LEU A 99 -11.31 10.50 3.38
N ALA A 100 -10.48 11.53 3.60
CA ALA A 100 -10.87 12.89 3.98
C ALA A 100 -10.93 13.79 2.74
#